data_AF-A0AAV4PPE0-F1
#
_entry.id   AF-A0AAV4PPE0-F1
#
_cell.length_a   1.000
_cell.length_b   1.000
_cell.length_c   1.000
_cell.angle_alpha   90.00
_cell.angle_beta   90.00
_cell.angle_gamma   90.00
#
_symmetry.space_group_name_H-M   'P 1'
#
loop_
_entity.id
_entity.type
_entity.pdbx_description
1 polymer ?
#
loop_
_entity_poly.entity_id
_entity_poly.type
_entity_poly.pdbx_seq_one_letter_code
_entity_poly.pdbx_strand_id
1 'polypeptide(L)'
;MATKSVLFENYEKGESNVIDKDPKTDFKDLPENVLIVKVKRTSKVKNIMGFVEKSFKEEANRHIIFSGCGDAIERTITCAEITKTKFQNLHQITKLSVLSVQEFWEPKQSDLDRLQVTREIPIVSILLCKDELNPNENGYQAPSNVKMDNKKGYKRSRISQKRKNDQGKSNSLEKKSVNEEK
;
A
#
# COMPACT_ATOMS: atom_id res chain seq x y z
N MET A 1 2.34 -25.91 -14.86
CA MET A 1 1.79 -25.07 -15.95
C MET A 1 0.60 -24.33 -15.38
N ALA A 2 0.53 -23.00 -15.48
CA ALA A 2 -0.67 -22.26 -15.07
C ALA A 2 -1.74 -22.47 -16.16
N THR A 3 -2.84 -23.13 -15.82
CA THR A 3 -3.99 -23.31 -16.70
C THR A 3 -4.55 -21.93 -17.04
N LYS A 4 -4.63 -21.61 -18.33
CA LYS A 4 -5.30 -20.41 -18.80
C LYS A 4 -6.75 -20.50 -18.32
N SER A 5 -7.24 -19.44 -17.67
CA SER A 5 -8.60 -19.47 -17.12
C SER A 5 -9.60 -19.53 -18.29
N VAL A 6 -10.50 -20.51 -18.25
CA VAL A 6 -11.57 -20.76 -19.24
C VAL A 6 -12.37 -19.48 -19.54
N LEU A 7 -12.47 -18.59 -18.55
CA LEU A 7 -13.10 -17.28 -18.69
C LEU A 7 -12.47 -16.45 -19.83
N PHE A 8 -11.14 -16.35 -19.89
CA PHE A 8 -10.46 -15.54 -20.90
C PHE A 8 -10.42 -16.19 -22.28
N GLU A 9 -10.70 -17.48 -22.37
CA GLU A 9 -10.79 -18.20 -23.63
C GLU A 9 -12.08 -17.80 -24.35
N ASN A 10 -13.22 -17.81 -23.63
CA ASN A 10 -14.54 -17.64 -24.22
C ASN A 10 -15.16 -16.24 -24.05
N TYR A 11 -14.62 -15.42 -23.14
CA TYR A 11 -15.19 -14.10 -22.82
C TYR A 11 -14.15 -12.98 -22.93
N GLU A 12 -14.65 -11.79 -23.26
CA GLU A 12 -13.90 -10.54 -23.18
C GLU A 12 -14.38 -9.72 -21.99
N LYS A 13 -13.43 -9.09 -21.29
CA LYS A 13 -13.76 -8.25 -20.15
C LYS A 13 -14.46 -6.99 -20.65
N GLY A 14 -15.74 -6.85 -20.30
CA GLY A 14 -16.53 -5.65 -20.55
C GLY A 14 -16.38 -4.64 -19.41
N GLU A 15 -17.47 -3.91 -19.16
CA GLU A 15 -17.51 -2.87 -18.14
C GLU A 15 -17.40 -3.44 -16.71
N SER A 16 -16.85 -2.64 -15.80
CA SER A 16 -16.81 -2.97 -14.38
C SER A 16 -17.39 -1.84 -13.56
N ASN A 17 -18.31 -2.17 -12.65
CA ASN A 17 -18.85 -1.24 -11.67
C ASN A 17 -18.20 -1.49 -10.30
N VAL A 18 -17.69 -0.44 -9.67
CA VAL A 18 -17.09 -0.48 -8.34
C VAL A 18 -18.08 0.13 -7.36
N ILE A 19 -18.58 -0.69 -6.44
CA ILE A 19 -19.43 -0.23 -5.35
C ILE A 19 -18.51 0.22 -4.22
N ASP A 20 -18.04 1.47 -4.28
CA ASP A 20 -17.18 2.09 -3.27
C ASP A 20 -18.00 2.62 -2.10
N LYS A 21 -17.58 2.31 -0.88
CA LYS A 21 -18.20 2.76 0.37
C LYS A 21 -17.38 3.92 0.94
N ASP A 22 -18.04 4.97 1.42
CA ASP A 22 -17.33 6.06 2.11
C ASP A 22 -16.67 5.51 3.38
N PRO A 23 -15.34 5.62 3.56
CA PRO A 23 -14.66 5.16 4.77
C PRO A 23 -15.22 5.74 6.08
N LYS A 24 -15.85 6.92 6.06
CA LYS A 24 -16.54 7.47 7.24
C LYS A 24 -17.62 6.53 7.78
N THR A 25 -18.30 5.80 6.89
CA THR A 25 -19.40 4.90 7.26
C THR A 25 -18.94 3.59 7.89
N ASP A 26 -17.64 3.37 8.05
CA ASP A 26 -17.09 2.26 8.85
C ASP A 26 -17.02 2.60 10.35
N PHE A 27 -17.17 3.87 10.73
CA PHE A 27 -17.07 4.36 12.09
C PHE A 27 -18.36 5.05 12.51
N LYS A 28 -18.71 4.92 13.79
CA LYS A 28 -19.89 5.59 14.37
C LYS A 28 -19.47 6.90 15.01
N ASP A 29 -20.41 7.84 15.12
CA ASP A 29 -20.28 9.06 15.91
C ASP A 29 -19.08 9.95 15.53
N LEU A 30 -18.67 9.92 14.25
CA LEU A 30 -17.62 10.79 13.74
C LEU A 30 -18.11 12.23 13.55
N PRO A 31 -17.29 13.24 13.88
CA PRO A 31 -17.63 14.63 13.57
C PRO A 31 -17.60 14.88 12.06
N GLU A 32 -18.18 16.00 11.61
CA GLU A 32 -18.14 16.38 10.19
C GLU A 32 -16.70 16.61 9.71
N ASN A 33 -15.88 17.27 10.55
CA ASN A 33 -14.49 17.60 10.26
C ASN A 33 -13.53 16.43 10.53
N VAL A 34 -13.52 15.48 9.60
CA VAL A 34 -12.58 14.34 9.59
C VAL A 34 -11.80 14.36 8.29
N LEU A 35 -10.47 14.30 8.40
CA LEU A 35 -9.61 14.17 7.23
C LEU A 35 -9.71 12.74 6.69
N ILE A 36 -10.14 12.57 5.44
CA ILE A 36 -10.15 11.25 4.79
C ILE A 36 -8.99 11.15 3.80
N VAL A 37 -8.13 10.16 4.00
CA VAL A 37 -7.01 9.84 3.11
C VAL A 37 -7.24 8.48 2.47
N LYS A 38 -7.74 8.50 1.22
CA LYS A 38 -7.87 7.29 0.40
C LYS A 38 -6.52 6.93 -0.23
N VAL A 39 -5.94 5.81 0.17
CA VAL A 39 -4.67 5.29 -0.32
C VAL A 39 -4.92 4.33 -1.47
N LYS A 40 -4.27 4.58 -2.62
CA LYS A 40 -4.36 3.76 -3.83
C LYS A 40 -3.03 3.04 -4.07
N ARG A 41 -3.06 2.01 -4.93
CA ARG A 41 -1.89 1.26 -5.39
C ARG A 41 -0.77 2.15 -5.95
N THR A 42 -1.12 3.29 -6.53
CA THR A 42 -0.17 4.25 -7.12
C THR A 42 0.16 5.42 -6.20
N SER A 43 -0.47 5.54 -5.03
CA SER A 43 -0.22 6.64 -4.10
C SER A 43 1.22 6.60 -3.58
N LYS A 44 1.91 7.75 -3.66
CA LYS A 44 3.25 7.90 -3.11
C LYS A 44 3.15 8.26 -1.63
N VAL A 45 3.71 7.41 -0.75
CA VAL A 45 3.71 7.63 0.71
C VAL A 45 4.24 9.02 1.06
N LYS A 46 5.33 9.46 0.42
CA LYS A 46 5.91 10.80 0.64
C LYS A 46 4.89 11.93 0.41
N ASN A 47 4.08 11.84 -0.64
CA ASN A 47 3.09 12.86 -0.96
C ASN A 47 1.94 12.86 0.05
N ILE A 48 1.45 11.66 0.42
CA ILE A 48 0.42 11.51 1.46
C ILE A 48 0.92 12.13 2.76
N MET A 49 2.12 11.77 3.19
CA MET A 49 2.68 12.25 4.45
C MET A 49 2.89 13.77 4.45
N GLY A 50 3.29 14.38 3.33
CA GLY A 50 3.38 15.84 3.24
C GLY A 50 2.04 16.54 3.44
N PHE A 51 0.94 15.96 2.94
CA PHE A 51 -0.41 16.46 3.22
C PHE A 51 -0.80 16.24 4.69
N VAL A 52 -0.63 15.01 5.19
CA VAL A 52 -1.00 14.64 6.57
C VAL A 52 -0.28 15.51 7.59
N GLU A 53 1.02 15.72 7.45
CA GLU A 53 1.79 16.58 8.36
C GLU A 53 1.27 18.01 8.40
N LYS A 54 0.89 18.56 7.25
CA LYS A 54 0.38 19.93 7.17
C LYS A 54 -1.01 20.03 7.79
N SER A 55 -1.93 19.19 7.35
CA SER A 55 -3.34 19.28 7.74
C SER A 55 -3.60 18.76 9.15
N PHE A 56 -3.01 17.63 9.55
CA PHE A 56 -3.27 17.03 10.87
C PHE A 56 -2.55 17.76 12.01
N LYS A 57 -1.63 18.68 11.70
CA LYS A 57 -1.04 19.60 12.69
C LYS A 57 -2.01 20.70 13.12
N GLU A 58 -2.99 21.05 12.29
CA GLU A 58 -4.02 22.03 12.65
C GLU A 58 -4.88 21.50 13.81
N GLU A 59 -5.14 22.34 14.82
CA GLU A 59 -5.91 21.91 15.99
C GLU A 59 -7.38 21.62 15.67
N ALA A 60 -7.93 22.24 14.62
CA ALA A 60 -9.27 21.94 14.14
C ALA A 60 -9.40 20.48 13.64
N ASN A 61 -8.29 19.88 13.18
CA ASN A 61 -8.26 18.53 12.63
C ASN A 61 -7.86 17.54 13.72
N ARG A 62 -8.88 16.99 14.39
CA ARG A 62 -8.73 16.04 15.50
C ARG A 62 -8.74 14.58 15.05
N HIS A 63 -9.33 14.31 13.88
CA HIS A 63 -9.57 12.96 13.36
C HIS A 63 -9.05 12.80 11.94
N ILE A 64 -8.40 11.67 11.67
CA ILE A 64 -7.96 11.29 10.32
C ILE A 64 -8.25 9.81 10.06
N ILE A 65 -8.80 9.51 8.89
CA ILE A 65 -9.04 8.14 8.42
C ILE A 65 -8.10 7.85 7.26
N PHE A 66 -7.31 6.78 7.38
CA PHE A 66 -6.62 6.17 6.26
C PHE A 66 -7.46 4.98 5.78
N SER A 67 -7.78 4.94 4.48
CA SER A 67 -8.52 3.81 3.90
C SER A 67 -7.88 3.36 2.61
N GLY A 68 -7.76 2.05 2.43
CA GLY A 68 -7.23 1.47 1.20
C GLY A 68 -7.63 0.01 1.04
N CYS A 69 -7.70 -0.43 -0.21
CA CYS A 69 -8.20 -1.74 -0.60
C CYS A 69 -7.15 -2.57 -1.36
N GLY A 70 -7.24 -3.89 -1.26
CA GLY A 70 -6.36 -4.84 -1.96
C GLY A 70 -4.88 -4.48 -1.80
N ASP A 71 -4.17 -4.32 -2.91
CA ASP A 71 -2.73 -3.98 -2.95
C ASP A 71 -2.35 -2.66 -2.26
N ALA A 72 -3.32 -1.81 -1.91
CA ALA A 72 -3.06 -0.56 -1.18
C ALA A 72 -3.04 -0.75 0.35
N ILE A 73 -3.47 -1.91 0.88
CA ILE A 73 -3.60 -2.16 2.32
C ILE A 73 -2.27 -1.96 3.05
N GLU A 74 -1.19 -2.59 2.57
CA GLU A 74 0.15 -2.47 3.18
C GLU A 74 0.58 -1.00 3.30
N ARG A 75 0.35 -0.22 2.23
CA ARG A 75 0.69 1.18 2.19
C ARG A 75 -0.19 2.03 3.10
N THR A 76 -1.46 1.67 3.25
CA THR A 76 -2.42 2.31 4.15
C THR A 76 -1.95 2.17 5.59
N ILE A 77 -1.60 0.95 6.00
CA ILE A 77 -1.02 0.65 7.31
C ILE A 77 0.28 1.45 7.50
N THR A 78 1.18 1.44 6.51
CA THR A 78 2.43 2.21 6.56
C THR A 78 2.18 3.71 6.80
N CYS A 79 1.17 4.30 6.15
CA CYS A 79 0.83 5.72 6.35
C CYS A 79 0.31 5.99 7.76
N ALA A 80 -0.55 5.12 8.31
CA ALA A 80 -1.03 5.23 9.68
C ALA A 80 0.13 5.12 10.69
N GLU A 81 1.02 4.14 10.52
CA GLU A 81 2.17 3.96 11.41
C GLU A 81 3.12 5.16 11.39
N ILE A 82 3.48 5.69 10.21
CA ILE A 82 4.30 6.90 10.11
C ILE A 82 3.59 8.11 10.75
N THR A 83 2.27 8.18 10.67
CA THR A 83 1.51 9.27 11.31
C THR A 83 1.64 9.16 12.84
N LYS A 84 1.49 7.96 13.41
CA LYS A 84 1.70 7.72 14.86
C LYS A 84 3.13 7.96 15.34
N THR A 85 4.15 7.88 14.48
CA THR A 85 5.52 8.26 14.87
C THR A 85 5.72 9.77 14.92
N LYS A 86 4.94 10.53 14.14
CA LYS A 86 5.05 12.00 14.04
C LYS A 86 4.17 12.73 15.04
N PHE A 87 3.04 12.14 15.41
CA PHE A 87 2.08 12.70 16.34
C PHE A 87 1.92 11.75 17.52
N GLN A 88 2.18 12.25 18.73
CA GLN A 88 2.07 11.47 19.95
C GLN A 88 0.60 11.39 20.41
N ASN A 89 0.31 10.43 21.29
CA ASN A 89 -0.99 10.28 21.96
C ASN A 89 -2.18 10.11 21.00
N LEU A 90 -2.01 9.33 19.92
CA LEU A 90 -3.10 9.01 19.02
C LEU A 90 -3.80 7.71 19.44
N HIS A 91 -5.11 7.82 19.67
CA HIS A 91 -6.01 6.67 19.77
C HIS A 91 -6.31 6.14 18.37
N GLN A 92 -6.39 4.82 18.24
CA GLN A 92 -6.64 4.18 16.95
C GLN A 92 -7.86 3.27 17.02
N ILE A 93 -8.64 3.24 15.94
CA ILE A 93 -9.60 2.17 15.67
C ILE A 93 -9.36 1.64 14.25
N THR A 94 -9.19 0.33 14.11
CA THR A 94 -9.06 -0.34 12.81
C THR A 94 -10.29 -1.17 12.50
N LYS A 95 -10.88 -0.94 11.32
CA LYS A 95 -12.02 -1.70 10.78
C LYS A 95 -11.61 -2.39 9.48
N LEU A 96 -12.14 -3.59 9.28
CA LEU A 96 -12.03 -4.34 8.04
C LEU A 96 -13.41 -4.37 7.38
N SER A 97 -13.43 -4.16 6.07
CA SER A 97 -14.64 -4.20 5.25
C SER A 97 -14.30 -4.75 3.86
N VAL A 98 -15.30 -4.87 3.00
CA VAL A 98 -15.15 -5.31 1.61
C VAL A 98 -15.82 -4.29 0.69
N LEU A 99 -15.24 -4.06 -0.49
CA LEU A 99 -15.94 -3.46 -1.61
C LEU A 99 -16.23 -4.52 -2.66
N SER A 100 -17.36 -4.39 -3.34
CA SER A 100 -17.76 -5.30 -4.41
C SER A 100 -17.47 -4.67 -5.76
N VAL A 101 -16.77 -5.41 -6.62
CA VAL A 101 -16.55 -5.07 -8.02
C VAL A 101 -17.39 -6.02 -8.85
N GLN A 102 -18.39 -5.49 -9.54
CA GLN A 102 -19.18 -6.24 -10.51
C GLN A 102 -18.55 -6.08 -11.88
N GLU A 103 -18.15 -7.18 -12.50
CA GLU A 103 -17.56 -7.21 -13.83
C GLU A 103 -18.54 -7.89 -14.78
N PHE A 104 -18.83 -7.22 -15.89
CA PHE A 104 -19.61 -7.79 -16.97
C PHE A 104 -18.66 -8.31 -18.04
N TRP A 105 -18.94 -9.51 -18.52
CA TRP A 105 -18.11 -10.22 -19.47
C TRP A 105 -18.95 -10.57 -20.68
N GLU A 106 -18.49 -10.12 -21.85
CA GLU A 106 -19.19 -10.33 -23.11
C GLU A 106 -18.69 -11.63 -23.76
N PRO A 107 -19.61 -12.46 -24.30
CA PRO A 107 -19.25 -13.70 -24.95
C PRO A 107 -18.58 -13.43 -26.30
N LYS A 108 -17.55 -14.20 -26.63
CA LYS A 108 -16.90 -14.16 -27.96
C LYS A 108 -17.65 -14.97 -29.03
N GLN A 109 -18.47 -15.91 -28.58
CA GLN A 109 -19.25 -16.79 -29.45
C GLN A 109 -20.74 -16.54 -29.21
N SER A 110 -21.54 -16.59 -30.27
CA SER A 110 -22.96 -16.25 -30.23
C SER A 110 -23.84 -17.25 -29.48
N ASP A 111 -23.30 -18.41 -29.13
CA ASP A 111 -23.97 -19.48 -28.38
C ASP A 111 -23.79 -19.38 -26.86
N LEU A 112 -23.08 -18.34 -26.38
CA LEU A 112 -22.82 -18.11 -24.97
C LEU A 112 -23.55 -16.86 -24.45
N ASP A 113 -23.97 -16.91 -23.19
CA ASP A 113 -24.65 -15.80 -22.51
C ASP A 113 -23.67 -14.82 -21.85
N ARG A 114 -24.07 -13.55 -21.72
CA ARG A 114 -23.33 -12.55 -20.94
C ARG A 114 -23.18 -12.97 -19.47
N LEU A 115 -21.98 -12.84 -18.92
CA LEU A 115 -21.70 -13.17 -17.52
C LEU A 115 -21.53 -11.92 -16.66
N GLN A 116 -22.05 -11.99 -15.43
CA GLN A 116 -21.75 -11.03 -14.36
C GLN A 116 -20.97 -11.73 -13.26
N VAL A 117 -19.75 -11.25 -13.00
CA VAL A 117 -18.86 -11.78 -11.97
C VAL A 117 -18.68 -10.74 -10.88
N THR A 118 -19.01 -11.09 -9.64
CA THR A 118 -18.74 -10.23 -8.47
C THR A 118 -17.46 -10.65 -7.79
N ARG A 119 -16.54 -9.70 -7.62
CA ARG A 119 -15.33 -9.87 -6.82
C ARG A 119 -15.40 -9.00 -5.58
N GLU A 120 -15.12 -9.58 -4.43
CA GLU A 120 -14.94 -8.84 -3.19
C GLU A 120 -13.47 -8.48 -3.00
N ILE A 121 -13.20 -7.22 -2.70
CA ILE A 121 -11.85 -6.72 -2.44
C ILE A 121 -11.80 -6.26 -0.98
N PRO A 122 -10.88 -6.79 -0.16
CA PRO A 122 -10.76 -6.38 1.23
C PRO A 122 -10.30 -4.92 1.34
N ILE A 123 -10.79 -4.24 2.37
CA ILE A 123 -10.48 -2.87 2.73
C ILE A 123 -9.99 -2.85 4.18
N VAL A 124 -8.98 -2.03 4.43
CA VAL A 124 -8.65 -1.58 5.79
C VAL A 124 -8.98 -0.11 5.93
N SER A 125 -9.67 0.24 7.00
CA SER A 125 -9.98 1.62 7.40
C SER A 125 -9.40 1.84 8.79
N ILE A 126 -8.50 2.82 8.94
CA ILE A 126 -7.78 3.11 10.18
C ILE A 126 -8.09 4.56 10.57
N LEU A 127 -8.87 4.72 11.63
CA LEU A 127 -9.10 6.00 12.29
C LEU A 127 -7.96 6.25 13.28
N LEU A 128 -7.36 7.44 13.21
CA LEU A 128 -6.51 7.99 14.25
C LEU A 128 -7.15 9.26 14.81
N CYS A 129 -7.22 9.35 16.13
CA CYS A 129 -7.80 10.47 16.85
C CYS A 129 -6.85 10.99 17.92
N LYS A 130 -6.81 12.31 18.11
CA LYS A 130 -6.07 12.96 19.20
C LYS A 130 -6.85 12.97 20.53
N ASP A 131 -8.16 12.71 20.47
CA ASP A 131 -9.07 12.64 21.61
C ASP A 131 -9.34 11.17 21.97
N GLU A 132 -9.79 10.93 23.20
CA GLU A 132 -10.07 9.58 23.67
C GLU A 132 -11.21 8.94 22.86
N LEU A 133 -11.01 7.67 22.47
CA LEU A 133 -12.02 6.84 21.82
C LEU A 133 -12.50 5.75 22.79
N ASN A 134 -13.66 5.16 22.52
CA ASN A 134 -14.22 4.08 23.34
C ASN A 134 -13.27 2.87 23.40
N PRO A 135 -12.66 2.55 24.56
CA PRO A 135 -11.69 1.46 24.66
C PRO A 135 -12.29 0.07 24.43
N ASN A 136 -13.60 -0.06 24.60
CA ASN A 136 -14.32 -1.32 24.40
C ASN A 136 -14.72 -1.55 22.94
N GLU A 137 -14.42 -0.61 22.04
CA GLU A 137 -14.75 -0.77 20.64
C GLU A 137 -13.81 -1.77 19.95
N ASN A 138 -14.38 -2.71 19.19
CA ASN A 138 -13.58 -3.66 18.42
C ASN A 138 -12.62 -2.95 17.46
N GLY A 139 -11.35 -3.36 17.52
CA GLY A 139 -10.27 -2.77 16.74
C GLY A 139 -9.64 -1.53 17.39
N TYR A 140 -10.05 -1.17 18.61
CA TYR A 140 -9.40 -0.11 19.38
C TYR A 140 -7.97 -0.48 19.75
N GLN A 141 -7.08 0.52 19.68
CA GLN A 141 -5.71 0.46 20.15
C GLN A 141 -5.39 1.78 20.87
N ALA A 142 -4.95 1.66 22.13
CA ALA A 142 -4.52 2.79 22.94
C ALA A 142 -3.25 3.45 22.38
N PRO A 143 -2.99 4.74 22.69
CA PRO A 143 -1.77 5.40 22.25
C PRO A 143 -0.51 4.69 22.74
N SER A 144 0.48 4.57 21.86
CA SER A 144 1.76 3.95 22.17
C SER A 144 2.64 4.90 22.98
N ASN A 145 3.06 4.49 24.19
CA ASN A 145 4.00 5.23 25.06
C ASN A 145 5.46 5.25 24.56
N VAL A 146 5.69 5.03 23.27
CA VAL A 146 7.03 4.86 22.73
C VAL A 146 7.66 6.23 22.54
N LYS A 147 8.39 6.70 23.55
CA LYS A 147 9.46 7.67 23.35
C LYS A 147 10.46 7.03 22.38
N MET A 148 10.36 7.37 21.09
CA MET A 148 11.35 6.92 20.12
C MET A 148 12.68 7.60 20.42
N ASP A 149 13.55 6.90 21.16
CA ASP A 149 14.97 7.20 21.13
C ASP A 149 15.43 7.04 19.68
N ASN A 150 15.75 8.15 19.02
CA ASN A 150 16.18 8.25 17.61
C ASN A 150 17.51 7.52 17.28
N LYS A 151 17.89 6.45 18.01
CA LYS A 151 19.22 5.84 17.96
C LYS A 151 19.36 4.57 17.12
N LYS A 152 18.31 4.04 16.47
CA LYS A 152 18.48 2.87 15.58
C LYS A 152 17.79 3.06 14.25
N GLY A 153 18.53 3.65 13.30
CA GLY A 153 18.15 3.61 11.89
C GLY A 153 18.02 2.15 11.45
N TYR A 154 16.82 1.76 11.00
CA TYR A 154 16.61 0.50 10.29
C TYR A 154 17.50 0.51 9.04
N LYS A 155 18.65 -0.17 9.12
CA LYS A 155 19.48 -0.41 7.94
C LYS A 155 18.71 -1.34 7.01
N ARG A 156 18.06 -0.79 5.99
CA ARG A 156 17.63 -1.54 4.82
C ARG A 156 18.89 -2.22 4.25
N SER A 157 18.98 -3.55 4.35
CA SER A 157 20.01 -4.28 3.62
C SER A 157 19.70 -4.10 2.14
N ARG A 158 20.50 -3.27 1.45
CA ARG A 158 20.52 -3.30 -0.01
C ARG A 158 21.17 -4.62 -0.37
N ILE A 159 20.37 -5.61 -0.76
CA ILE A 159 20.86 -6.75 -1.53
C ILE A 159 21.39 -6.16 -2.83
N SER A 160 22.71 -5.93 -2.87
CA SER A 160 23.41 -5.52 -4.08
C SER A 160 23.41 -6.70 -5.03
N GLN A 161 22.58 -6.64 -6.07
CA GLN A 161 22.73 -7.50 -7.24
C GLN A 161 24.07 -7.14 -7.90
N LYS A 162 25.12 -7.85 -7.48
CA LYS A 162 26.45 -7.82 -8.07
C LYS A 162 26.35 -8.53 -9.42
N ARG A 163 26.00 -7.79 -10.48
CA ARG A 163 26.23 -8.23 -11.86
C ARG A 163 27.74 -8.29 -12.06
N LYS A 164 28.31 -9.49 -12.05
CA LYS A 164 29.66 -9.75 -12.57
C LYS A 164 29.59 -9.53 -14.08
N ASN A 165 30.18 -8.45 -14.58
CA ASN A 165 30.66 -8.42 -15.95
C ASN A 165 32.10 -8.90 -15.94
N ASP A 166 32.31 -9.98 -16.68
CA ASP A 166 33.59 -10.63 -16.88
C ASP A 166 34.52 -9.79 -17.77
N GLN A 167 35.80 -10.07 -17.59
CA GLN A 167 36.97 -9.28 -17.97
C GLN A 167 37.17 -9.07 -19.47
N GLY A 168 37.87 -7.98 -19.79
CA GLY A 168 38.52 -7.79 -21.07
C GLY A 168 39.28 -6.47 -21.12
N LYS A 169 40.38 -6.35 -20.37
CA LYS A 169 41.46 -5.40 -20.71
C LYS A 169 42.80 -5.81 -20.10
N SER A 170 43.60 -6.32 -21.03
CA SER A 170 45.04 -6.54 -21.05
C SER A 170 45.88 -5.39 -20.50
N ASN A 171 46.95 -5.73 -19.77
CA ASN A 171 48.30 -5.14 -19.83
C ASN A 171 49.18 -5.94 -18.84
N SER A 172 50.13 -6.77 -19.30
CA SER A 172 51.46 -6.47 -19.87
C SER A 172 52.54 -6.37 -18.80
N LEU A 173 53.77 -6.81 -19.18
CA LEU A 173 55.05 -6.89 -18.44
C LEU A 173 55.27 -8.25 -17.74
N GLU A 174 56.36 -9.01 -17.95
CA GLU A 174 57.62 -8.80 -18.66
C GLU A 174 58.45 -10.10 -18.53
N LYS A 175 59.22 -10.49 -19.57
CA LYS A 175 60.69 -10.77 -19.52
C LYS A 175 61.19 -11.76 -20.58
N LYS A 176 61.93 -11.18 -21.54
CA LYS A 176 63.23 -11.56 -22.12
C LYS A 176 63.74 -13.01 -21.97
N SER A 177 64.06 -13.62 -23.13
CA SER A 177 65.40 -14.13 -23.51
C SER A 177 65.31 -14.69 -24.96
N VAL A 178 65.88 -14.02 -25.98
CA VAL A 178 67.23 -14.27 -26.58
C VAL A 178 67.31 -15.62 -27.33
N ASN A 179 67.34 -15.63 -28.68
CA ASN A 179 68.59 -15.80 -29.45
C ASN A 179 68.41 -15.76 -30.99
N GLU A 180 69.56 -15.53 -31.63
CA GLU A 180 69.91 -15.24 -33.03
C GLU A 180 69.70 -16.32 -34.10
N GLU A 181 69.70 -15.81 -35.35
CA GLU A 181 70.24 -16.35 -36.61
C GLU A 181 69.80 -17.73 -37.16
N LYS A 182 69.09 -17.69 -38.30
CA LYS A 182 69.67 -17.92 -39.64
C LYS A 182 68.71 -17.48 -40.74
#